data_AF-A0A1I5R266-F1
#
_entry.id   AF-A0A1I5R266-F1
#
_cell.length_a   1.000
_cell.length_b   1.000
_cell.length_c   1.000
_cell.angle_alpha   90.00
_cell.angle_beta   90.00
_cell.angle_gamma   90.00
#
_symmetry.space_group_name_H-M   'P 1'
#
loop_
_entity.id
_entity.type
_entity.pdbx_description
1 polymer ?
#
loop_
_entity_poly.entity_id
_entity_poly.type
_entity_poly.pdbx_seq_one_letter_code
_entity_poly.pdbx_strand_id
1 'polypeptide(L)'
;MNIPARALPDWTRQSEPVDGVQVDIGFAISPSFYYGPENGISAEQWEALRDPLVQPAISLVERHFVLSADAVGKEDALCRHYRDVLDKAARHGKDPRRGAYFWNRPVVHAPDGFVLSFPWHDHFIEGRLFIESLDTQEAGEVFSYYEQGWAFELHLCEGTLYMHESDPDSGATHHNLRFTHEPVRAQAAGVLARAEALIARLAREFGQDYWTSRD
;
A
#
# COMPACT_ATOMS: atom_id res chain seq x y z
N MET A 1 1.42 24.54 -33.10
CA MET A 1 0.08 24.27 -32.56
C MET A 1 0.22 24.19 -31.05
N ASN A 2 -0.32 25.17 -30.32
CA ASN A 2 -0.38 25.12 -28.86
C ASN A 2 -1.52 24.19 -28.49
N ILE A 3 -1.18 22.98 -28.04
CA ILE A 3 -2.16 22.10 -27.38
C ILE A 3 -2.49 22.81 -26.06
N PRO A 4 -3.76 23.17 -25.77
CA PRO A 4 -4.08 23.80 -24.50
C PRO A 4 -3.66 22.84 -23.39
N ALA A 5 -2.98 23.37 -22.37
CA ALA A 5 -2.78 22.66 -21.12
C ALA A 5 -4.16 22.14 -20.69
N ARG A 6 -4.30 20.83 -20.54
CA ARG A 6 -5.56 20.23 -20.10
C ARG A 6 -5.89 20.90 -18.76
N ALA A 7 -6.99 21.63 -18.69
CA ALA A 7 -7.34 22.40 -17.51
C ALA A 7 -7.38 21.45 -16.31
N LEU A 8 -6.70 21.84 -15.22
CA LEU A 8 -6.72 21.07 -13.98
C LEU A 8 -8.17 20.92 -13.48
N PRO A 9 -8.53 19.79 -12.85
CA PRO A 9 -9.81 19.63 -12.19
C PRO A 9 -10.08 20.73 -11.16
N ASP A 10 -11.34 21.10 -10.95
CA ASP A 10 -11.71 22.21 -10.05
C ASP A 10 -11.26 21.98 -8.59
N TRP A 11 -11.21 20.72 -8.14
CA TRP A 11 -10.82 20.34 -6.78
C TRP A 11 -9.36 20.75 -6.46
N THR A 12 -8.49 20.87 -7.47
CA THR A 12 -7.07 21.24 -7.31
C THR A 12 -6.89 22.63 -6.72
N ARG A 13 -7.89 23.50 -6.85
CA ARG A 13 -7.87 24.87 -6.32
C ARG A 13 -7.94 24.90 -4.80
N GLN A 14 -8.45 23.84 -4.18
CA GLN A 14 -8.65 23.73 -2.73
C GLN A 14 -7.63 22.81 -2.07
N SER A 15 -6.65 22.29 -2.82
CA SER A 15 -5.66 21.35 -2.29
C SER A 15 -4.72 21.99 -1.28
N GLU A 16 -4.58 21.35 -0.12
CA GLU A 16 -3.72 21.80 0.96
C GLU A 16 -2.25 21.43 0.71
N PRO A 17 -1.29 22.35 0.90
CA PRO A 17 0.12 22.05 0.68
C PRO A 17 0.65 21.09 1.75
N VAL A 18 1.43 20.10 1.33
CA VAL A 18 2.16 19.21 2.22
C VAL A 18 3.62 19.11 1.78
N ASP A 19 4.52 19.23 2.75
CA ASP A 19 5.96 19.10 2.54
C ASP A 19 6.44 17.71 2.98
N GLY A 20 7.60 17.30 2.45
CA GLY A 20 8.26 16.07 2.89
C GLY A 20 7.49 14.79 2.58
N VAL A 21 6.67 14.79 1.53
CA VAL A 21 5.93 13.60 1.09
C VAL A 21 6.88 12.48 0.68
N GLN A 22 6.62 11.29 1.21
CA GLN A 22 7.33 10.06 0.95
C GLN A 22 6.38 9.02 0.36
N VAL A 23 6.94 8.18 -0.50
CA VAL A 23 6.22 7.03 -1.08
C VAL A 23 6.98 5.74 -0.79
N ASP A 24 6.26 4.68 -0.46
CA ASP A 24 6.84 3.36 -0.20
C ASP A 24 5.85 2.24 -0.52
N ILE A 25 6.28 0.99 -0.40
CA ILE A 25 5.45 -0.21 -0.39
C ILE A 25 5.37 -0.74 1.05
N GLY A 26 4.16 -0.82 1.58
CA GLY A 26 3.85 -1.42 2.87
C GLY A 26 3.57 -2.92 2.74
N PHE A 27 4.18 -3.73 3.60
CA PHE A 27 3.97 -5.16 3.73
C PHE A 27 3.01 -5.45 4.88
N ALA A 28 1.90 -6.14 4.61
CA ALA A 28 0.86 -6.39 5.60
C ALA A 28 1.39 -7.25 6.77
N ILE A 29 1.11 -6.78 7.98
CA ILE A 29 1.40 -7.45 9.25
C ILE A 29 0.08 -7.65 9.99
N SER A 30 -0.37 -8.90 10.07
CA SER A 30 -1.58 -9.23 10.83
C SER A 30 -1.23 -9.53 12.30
N PRO A 31 -2.05 -9.08 13.26
CA PRO A 31 -1.83 -9.42 14.67
C PRO A 31 -2.16 -10.88 14.99
N SER A 32 -3.02 -11.50 14.18
CA SER A 32 -3.52 -12.86 14.41
C SER A 32 -3.83 -13.60 13.12
N PHE A 33 -3.74 -14.92 13.18
CA PHE A 33 -4.10 -15.86 12.13
C PHE A 33 -5.49 -16.41 12.40
N TYR A 34 -6.44 -16.08 11.55
CA TYR A 34 -7.81 -16.60 11.58
C TYR A 34 -7.91 -17.92 10.80
N TYR A 35 -8.51 -18.93 11.42
CA TYR A 35 -8.69 -20.28 10.83
C TYR A 35 -10.16 -20.74 10.81
N GLY A 36 -11.11 -19.86 11.09
CA GLY A 36 -12.53 -20.18 11.00
C GLY A 36 -13.07 -20.22 9.56
N PRO A 37 -14.39 -20.39 9.40
CA PRO A 37 -15.07 -20.28 8.10
C PRO A 37 -15.16 -18.81 7.65
N GLU A 38 -15.37 -18.58 6.35
CA GLU A 38 -15.41 -17.22 5.79
C GLU A 38 -16.67 -16.44 6.21
N ASN A 39 -17.79 -17.14 6.35
CA ASN A 39 -19.11 -16.54 6.53
C ASN A 39 -19.87 -17.20 7.68
N GLY A 40 -20.91 -16.51 8.19
CA GLY A 40 -21.91 -17.12 9.07
C GLY A 40 -21.43 -17.38 10.49
N ILE A 41 -20.54 -16.53 11.02
CA ILE A 41 -20.00 -16.63 12.37
C ILE A 41 -20.29 -15.37 13.20
N SER A 42 -20.38 -15.53 14.52
CA SER A 42 -20.45 -14.41 15.46
C SER A 42 -19.07 -13.81 15.74
N ALA A 43 -19.04 -12.63 16.34
CA ALA A 43 -17.80 -11.98 16.77
C ALA A 43 -17.04 -12.83 17.81
N GLU A 44 -17.75 -13.49 18.73
CA GLU A 44 -17.13 -14.37 19.73
C GLU A 44 -16.51 -15.61 19.09
N GLN A 45 -17.17 -16.18 18.08
CA GLN A 45 -16.61 -17.29 17.30
C GLN A 45 -15.40 -16.84 16.48
N TRP A 46 -15.44 -15.64 15.92
CA TRP A 46 -14.31 -15.05 15.21
C TRP A 46 -13.08 -14.94 16.12
N GLU A 47 -13.25 -14.44 17.35
CA GLU A 47 -12.17 -14.30 18.32
C GLU A 47 -11.63 -15.66 18.79
N ALA A 48 -12.52 -16.63 19.02
CA ALA A 48 -12.13 -17.98 19.44
C ALA A 48 -11.39 -18.77 18.35
N LEU A 49 -11.44 -18.32 17.09
CA LEU A 49 -10.84 -18.98 15.92
C LEU A 49 -9.61 -18.21 15.41
N ARG A 50 -8.86 -17.59 16.33
CA ARG A 50 -7.65 -16.82 16.04
C ARG A 50 -6.47 -17.27 16.90
N ASP A 51 -5.34 -17.46 16.25
CA ASP A 51 -4.06 -17.64 16.91
C ASP A 51 -3.23 -16.35 16.82
N PRO A 52 -2.57 -15.89 17.89
CA PRO A 52 -1.72 -14.68 17.84
C PRO A 52 -0.50 -14.91 16.95
N LEU A 53 -0.16 -13.94 16.09
CA LEU A 53 1.03 -13.98 15.24
C LEU A 53 2.23 -13.29 15.90
N VAL A 54 3.43 -13.82 15.68
CA VAL A 54 4.69 -13.19 16.04
C VAL A 54 4.77 -11.83 15.36
N GLN A 55 4.85 -10.76 16.14
CA GLN A 55 4.97 -9.41 15.59
C GLN A 55 6.44 -9.09 15.29
N PRO A 56 6.76 -8.50 14.13
CA PRO A 56 8.11 -8.09 13.82
C PRO A 56 8.55 -6.95 14.75
N ALA A 57 9.82 -6.94 15.17
CA ALA A 57 10.41 -5.83 15.91
C ALA A 57 10.74 -4.64 14.98
N ILE A 58 9.73 -4.20 14.24
CA ILE A 58 9.77 -3.12 13.23
C ILE A 58 8.57 -2.22 13.49
N SER A 59 8.74 -0.90 13.35
CA SER A 59 7.64 0.05 13.47
C SER A 59 6.56 -0.27 12.44
N LEU A 60 5.30 -0.19 12.86
CA LEU A 60 4.16 -0.38 11.97
C LEU A 60 3.53 0.96 11.62
N VAL A 61 3.32 1.19 10.34
CA VAL A 61 2.48 2.26 9.81
C VAL A 61 1.02 1.82 9.90
N GLU A 62 0.17 2.71 10.42
CA GLU A 62 -1.25 2.45 10.70
C GLU A 62 -1.53 1.16 11.49
N ARG A 63 -0.54 0.66 12.25
CA ARG A 63 -0.59 -0.62 12.99
C ARG A 63 -0.73 -1.87 12.13
N HIS A 64 -0.60 -1.76 10.80
CA HIS A 64 -0.88 -2.86 9.88
C HIS A 64 0.20 -3.10 8.82
N PHE A 65 1.14 -2.18 8.62
CA PHE A 65 2.16 -2.32 7.58
C PHE A 65 3.57 -2.08 8.08
N VAL A 66 4.53 -2.88 7.59
CA VAL A 66 5.95 -2.53 7.62
C VAL A 66 6.30 -1.92 6.27
N LEU A 67 6.83 -0.69 6.25
CA LEU A 67 7.33 -0.10 5.00
C LEU A 67 8.58 -0.82 4.54
N SER A 68 8.77 -0.91 3.22
CA SER A 68 9.95 -1.57 2.65
C SER A 68 11.25 -0.89 3.10
N ALA A 69 11.25 0.43 3.34
CA ALA A 69 12.39 1.14 3.92
C ALA A 69 12.71 0.69 5.35
N ASP A 70 11.70 0.50 6.19
CA ASP A 70 11.89 0.10 7.60
C ASP A 70 12.30 -1.36 7.77
N ALA A 71 12.04 -2.19 6.75
CA ALA A 71 12.46 -3.58 6.71
C ALA A 71 13.95 -3.75 6.44
N VAL A 72 14.64 -2.76 5.87
CA VAL A 72 16.05 -2.84 5.51
C VAL A 72 16.91 -3.09 6.76
N GLY A 73 17.71 -4.16 6.73
CA GLY A 73 18.53 -4.61 7.84
C GLY A 73 17.75 -5.29 8.97
N LYS A 74 16.42 -5.44 8.83
CA LYS A 74 15.52 -6.12 9.78
C LYS A 74 14.69 -7.20 9.10
N GLU A 75 15.10 -7.65 7.92
CA GLU A 75 14.26 -8.55 7.11
C GLU A 75 14.04 -9.89 7.82
N ASP A 76 14.95 -10.35 8.68
CA ASP A 76 14.75 -11.57 9.47
C ASP A 76 13.59 -11.43 10.47
N ALA A 77 13.31 -10.21 10.97
CA ALA A 77 12.12 -9.97 11.78
C ALA A 77 10.85 -10.11 10.94
N LEU A 78 10.86 -9.65 9.70
CA LEU A 78 9.77 -9.84 8.74
C LEU A 78 9.60 -11.32 8.36
N CYS A 79 10.70 -12.04 8.08
CA CYS A 79 10.67 -13.48 7.81
C CYS A 79 10.07 -14.28 8.97
N ARG A 80 10.38 -13.92 10.23
CA ARG A 80 9.80 -14.59 11.41
C ARG A 80 8.29 -14.42 11.48
N HIS A 81 7.76 -13.24 11.15
CA HIS A 81 6.32 -13.01 11.07
C HIS A 81 5.67 -13.91 10.03
N TYR A 82 6.16 -13.89 8.79
CA TYR A 82 5.56 -14.67 7.70
C TYR A 82 5.75 -16.18 7.85
N ARG A 83 6.85 -16.64 8.44
CA ARG A 83 7.01 -18.05 8.80
C ARG A 83 5.91 -18.50 9.76
N ASP A 84 5.60 -17.70 10.76
CA ASP A 84 4.57 -18.02 11.74
C ASP A 84 3.16 -18.01 11.13
N VAL A 85 2.90 -17.18 10.10
CA VAL A 85 1.68 -17.29 9.27
C VAL A 85 1.62 -18.65 8.58
N LEU A 86 2.70 -19.05 7.88
CA LEU A 86 2.76 -20.31 7.14
C LEU A 86 2.63 -21.53 8.05
N ASP A 87 3.32 -21.53 9.20
CA ASP A 87 3.27 -22.60 10.20
C ASP A 87 1.85 -22.80 10.74
N LYS A 88 1.12 -21.71 10.99
CA LYS A 88 -0.28 -21.76 11.46
C LYS A 88 -1.24 -22.16 10.36
N ALA A 89 -1.03 -21.70 9.13
CA ALA A 89 -1.81 -22.13 7.99
C ALA A 89 -1.69 -23.64 7.77
N ALA A 90 -0.46 -24.17 7.82
CA ALA A 90 -0.21 -25.60 7.73
C ALA A 90 -0.86 -26.38 8.89
N ARG A 91 -0.71 -25.89 10.14
CA ARG A 91 -1.31 -26.50 11.33
C ARG A 91 -2.83 -26.63 11.24
N HIS A 92 -3.50 -25.61 10.68
CA HIS A 92 -4.96 -25.56 10.58
C HIS A 92 -5.50 -26.04 9.23
N GLY A 93 -4.64 -26.53 8.32
CA GLY A 93 -5.05 -26.98 6.98
C GLY A 93 -5.67 -25.86 6.13
N LYS A 94 -5.19 -24.63 6.29
CA LYS A 94 -5.66 -23.45 5.55
C LYS A 94 -4.67 -23.07 4.46
N ASP A 95 -5.22 -22.55 3.37
CA ASP A 95 -4.43 -21.83 2.38
C ASP A 95 -4.19 -20.40 2.88
N PRO A 96 -2.94 -20.00 3.16
CA PRO A 96 -2.65 -18.67 3.67
C PRO A 96 -2.86 -17.57 2.62
N ARG A 97 -3.01 -17.90 1.34
CA ARG A 97 -3.31 -16.92 0.27
C ARG A 97 -4.74 -16.43 0.26
N ARG A 98 -5.67 -17.16 0.89
CA ARG A 98 -7.08 -16.73 1.04
C ARG A 98 -7.26 -15.61 2.06
N GLY A 99 -6.23 -15.31 2.85
CA GLY A 99 -6.24 -14.20 3.80
C GLY A 99 -5.39 -13.02 3.33
N ALA A 100 -5.55 -11.89 4.01
CA ALA A 100 -4.82 -10.65 3.77
C ALA A 100 -3.34 -10.66 4.23
N TYR A 101 -2.78 -11.84 4.53
CA TYR A 101 -1.49 -11.93 5.21
C TYR A 101 -0.31 -11.52 4.33
N PHE A 102 -0.42 -11.71 3.02
CA PHE A 102 0.66 -11.39 2.06
C PHE A 102 0.36 -10.18 1.20
N TRP A 103 -0.64 -9.38 1.60
CA TRP A 103 -0.93 -8.13 0.91
C TRP A 103 0.24 -7.16 1.02
N ASN A 104 0.40 -6.38 -0.03
CA ASN A 104 1.30 -5.25 -0.03
C ASN A 104 0.68 -4.10 -0.83
N ARG A 105 0.94 -2.88 -0.36
CA ARG A 105 0.22 -1.67 -0.79
C ARG A 105 1.18 -0.53 -1.04
N PRO A 106 0.94 0.31 -2.05
CA PRO A 106 1.58 1.62 -2.07
C PRO A 106 1.11 2.43 -0.86
N VAL A 107 2.04 3.15 -0.25
CA VAL A 107 1.80 4.05 0.87
C VAL A 107 2.35 5.41 0.49
N VAL A 108 1.52 6.44 0.62
CA VAL A 108 1.93 7.85 0.53
C VAL A 108 1.81 8.43 1.92
N HIS A 109 2.88 9.02 2.45
CA HIS A 109 2.85 9.58 3.78
C HIS A 109 3.71 10.82 3.91
N ALA A 110 3.47 11.59 4.98
CA ALA A 110 4.32 12.70 5.38
C ALA A 110 4.61 12.59 6.89
N PRO A 111 5.79 13.05 7.36
CA PRO A 111 6.18 12.93 8.77
C PRO A 111 5.17 13.48 9.79
N ASP A 112 4.42 14.53 9.43
CA ASP A 112 3.63 15.33 10.37
C ASP A 112 2.11 15.34 10.11
N GLY A 113 1.58 14.49 9.23
CA GLY A 113 0.21 14.73 8.75
C GLY A 113 -0.61 13.50 8.41
N PHE A 114 -0.24 12.82 7.32
CA PHE A 114 -1.11 11.82 6.72
C PHE A 114 -0.36 10.54 6.40
N VAL A 115 -1.12 9.46 6.42
CA VAL A 115 -0.78 8.21 5.77
C VAL A 115 -1.96 7.87 4.91
N LEU A 116 -1.70 7.64 3.63
CA LEU A 116 -2.67 7.14 2.68
C LEU A 116 -2.18 5.77 2.23
N SER A 117 -3.01 4.77 2.44
CA SER A 117 -2.82 3.41 1.93
C SER A 117 -4.02 3.05 1.05
N PHE A 118 -3.77 2.32 -0.03
CA PHE A 118 -4.80 2.02 -1.02
C PHE A 118 -5.54 0.75 -0.56
N PRO A 119 -6.79 0.86 -0.06
CA PRO A 119 -7.44 -0.21 0.70
C PRO A 119 -7.72 -1.47 -0.12
N TRP A 120 -7.68 -1.36 -1.46
CA TRP A 120 -8.01 -2.41 -2.42
C TRP A 120 -6.82 -2.86 -3.27
N HIS A 121 -5.63 -2.28 -3.04
CA HIS A 121 -4.41 -2.78 -3.67
C HIS A 121 -3.89 -3.94 -2.84
N ASP A 122 -4.13 -5.16 -3.27
CA ASP A 122 -3.81 -6.34 -2.46
C ASP A 122 -2.52 -7.03 -2.93
N HIS A 123 -1.99 -6.62 -4.08
CA HIS A 123 -0.82 -7.24 -4.70
C HIS A 123 0.20 -6.23 -5.22
N PHE A 124 1.45 -6.70 -5.33
CA PHE A 124 2.57 -5.86 -5.73
C PHE A 124 2.42 -5.22 -7.09
N ILE A 125 1.72 -5.87 -8.03
CA ILE A 125 1.53 -5.30 -9.36
C ILE A 125 0.79 -3.95 -9.32
N GLU A 126 -0.17 -3.78 -8.41
CA GLU A 126 -0.96 -2.55 -8.29
C GLU A 126 -0.16 -1.45 -7.61
N GLY A 127 0.58 -1.80 -6.56
CA GLY A 127 1.56 -0.91 -5.95
C GLY A 127 2.65 -0.45 -6.92
N ARG A 128 3.14 -1.37 -7.74
CA ARG A 128 4.16 -1.08 -8.76
C ARG A 128 3.64 -0.09 -9.79
N LEU A 129 2.45 -0.30 -10.34
CA LEU A 129 1.85 0.61 -11.33
C LEU A 129 1.69 2.03 -10.78
N PHE A 130 1.27 2.17 -9.52
CA PHE A 130 1.22 3.47 -8.86
C PHE A 130 2.61 4.11 -8.75
N ILE A 131 3.62 3.40 -8.22
CA ILE A 131 4.96 3.96 -8.05
C ILE A 131 5.62 4.29 -9.40
N GLU A 132 5.45 3.45 -10.42
CA GLU A 132 5.93 3.69 -11.79
C GLU A 132 5.32 4.96 -12.39
N SER A 133 4.03 5.25 -12.10
CA SER A 133 3.36 6.46 -12.60
C SER A 133 4.02 7.76 -12.13
N LEU A 134 4.69 7.74 -10.97
CA LEU A 134 5.34 8.93 -10.38
C LEU A 134 6.58 9.38 -11.16
N ASP A 135 7.18 8.52 -11.99
CA ASP A 135 8.33 8.87 -12.83
C ASP A 135 7.96 9.63 -14.12
N THR A 136 6.68 9.95 -14.32
CA THR A 136 6.26 10.79 -15.45
C THR A 136 6.87 12.19 -15.40
N GLN A 137 7.08 12.82 -16.56
CA GLN A 137 7.33 14.26 -16.68
C GLN A 137 6.19 14.99 -17.40
N GLU A 138 5.17 14.25 -17.82
CA GLU A 138 4.06 14.78 -18.60
C GLU A 138 3.01 15.38 -17.66
N ALA A 139 2.65 16.63 -17.91
CA ALA A 139 1.56 17.28 -17.19
C ALA A 139 0.22 16.65 -17.57
N GLY A 140 -0.70 16.55 -16.61
CA GLY A 140 -2.01 15.94 -16.79
C GLY A 140 -2.36 14.98 -15.66
N GLU A 141 -3.22 14.01 -15.95
CA GLU A 141 -3.52 12.90 -15.06
C GLU A 141 -2.31 11.96 -15.03
N VAL A 142 -1.79 11.69 -13.83
CA VAL A 142 -0.65 10.81 -13.57
C VAL A 142 -1.16 9.41 -13.23
N PHE A 143 -2.17 9.35 -12.38
CA PHE A 143 -2.76 8.11 -11.91
C PHE A 143 -4.21 8.36 -11.52
N SER A 144 -5.09 7.43 -11.85
CA SER A 144 -6.47 7.44 -11.43
C SER A 144 -6.91 6.02 -11.08
N TYR A 145 -7.67 5.89 -10.01
CA TYR A 145 -8.17 4.62 -9.53
C TYR A 145 -9.53 4.78 -8.88
N TYR A 146 -10.46 3.90 -9.25
CA TYR A 146 -11.83 3.92 -8.77
C TYR A 146 -12.27 2.50 -8.44
N GLU A 147 -12.53 2.21 -7.17
CA GLU A 147 -12.98 0.89 -6.74
C GLU A 147 -13.83 0.97 -5.47
N GLN A 148 -14.97 0.27 -5.48
CA GLN A 148 -15.86 0.06 -4.33
C GLN A 148 -16.19 1.35 -3.55
N GLY A 149 -16.60 2.41 -4.27
CA GLY A 149 -16.94 3.70 -3.66
C GLY A 149 -15.74 4.52 -3.22
N TRP A 150 -14.52 4.14 -3.60
CA TRP A 150 -13.30 4.91 -3.38
C TRP A 150 -12.76 5.46 -4.70
N ALA A 151 -12.38 6.73 -4.71
CA ALA A 151 -11.73 7.40 -5.83
C ALA A 151 -10.40 7.99 -5.38
N PHE A 152 -9.36 7.71 -6.15
CA PHE A 152 -8.06 8.33 -6.02
C PHE A 152 -7.63 8.93 -7.36
N GLU A 153 -7.27 10.20 -7.35
CA GLU A 153 -6.82 10.96 -8.51
C GLU A 153 -5.50 11.65 -8.20
N LEU A 154 -4.55 11.57 -9.13
CA LEU A 154 -3.25 12.24 -9.05
C LEU A 154 -3.00 13.00 -10.35
N HIS A 155 -2.76 14.29 -10.25
CA HIS A 155 -2.47 15.16 -11.40
C HIS A 155 -1.15 15.92 -11.24
N LEU A 156 -0.38 16.03 -12.32
CA LEU A 156 0.84 16.83 -12.40
C LEU A 156 0.59 18.11 -13.19
N CYS A 157 0.94 19.25 -12.62
CA CYS A 157 0.96 20.52 -13.32
C CYS A 157 2.05 21.42 -12.77
N GLU A 158 2.88 21.98 -13.67
CA GLU A 158 3.95 22.92 -13.33
C GLU A 158 4.85 22.45 -12.16
N GLY A 159 5.18 21.15 -12.13
CA GLY A 159 6.05 20.55 -11.09
C GLY A 159 5.35 20.29 -9.74
N THR A 160 4.04 20.48 -9.67
CA THR A 160 3.22 20.18 -8.49
C THR A 160 2.35 18.96 -8.76
N LEU A 161 2.39 17.99 -7.86
CA LEU A 161 1.41 16.91 -7.80
C LEU A 161 0.22 17.34 -6.95
N TYR A 162 -0.97 17.09 -7.46
CA TYR A 162 -2.26 17.28 -6.80
C TYR A 162 -2.86 15.91 -6.58
N MET A 163 -3.16 15.58 -5.33
CA MET A 163 -3.71 14.30 -4.91
C MET A 163 -5.09 14.51 -4.34
N HIS A 164 -6.06 13.74 -4.80
CA HIS A 164 -7.42 13.79 -4.32
C HIS A 164 -7.91 12.38 -4.01
N GLU A 165 -8.43 12.20 -2.81
CA GLU A 165 -9.05 10.98 -2.35
C GLU A 165 -10.45 11.29 -1.85
N SER A 166 -11.44 10.60 -2.41
CA SER A 166 -12.84 10.85 -2.13
C SER A 166 -13.66 9.56 -2.18
N ASP A 167 -14.87 9.65 -1.63
CA ASP A 167 -15.94 8.69 -1.83
C ASP A 167 -16.99 9.32 -2.75
N PRO A 168 -17.05 8.92 -4.03
CA PRO A 168 -18.02 9.47 -4.98
C PRO A 168 -19.47 9.15 -4.63
N ASP A 169 -19.73 8.07 -3.90
CA ASP A 169 -21.07 7.63 -3.55
C ASP A 169 -21.66 8.48 -2.42
N SER A 170 -20.84 8.88 -1.44
CA SER A 170 -21.23 9.80 -0.36
C SER A 170 -20.93 11.27 -0.65
N GLY A 171 -20.06 11.56 -1.62
CA GLY A 171 -19.53 12.88 -1.92
C GLY A 171 -18.51 13.38 -0.89
N ALA A 172 -18.00 12.52 -0.02
CA ALA A 172 -17.00 12.88 0.99
C ALA A 172 -15.61 13.02 0.36
N THR A 173 -14.83 14.01 0.79
CA THR A 173 -13.41 14.10 0.49
C THR A 173 -12.62 13.67 1.73
N HIS A 174 -11.74 12.69 1.56
CA HIS A 174 -10.85 12.22 2.62
C HIS A 174 -9.55 13.03 2.62
N HIS A 175 -8.94 13.20 1.44
CA HIS A 175 -7.73 13.99 1.28
C HIS A 175 -7.80 14.84 0.02
N ASN A 176 -7.33 16.08 0.10
CA ASN A 176 -7.14 16.96 -1.05
C ASN A 176 -5.84 17.74 -0.84
N LEU A 177 -4.73 17.20 -1.35
CA LEU A 177 -3.38 17.63 -1.01
C LEU A 177 -2.61 18.03 -2.27
N ARG A 178 -1.59 18.87 -2.09
CA ARG A 178 -0.62 19.19 -3.15
C ARG A 178 0.80 19.21 -2.61
N PHE A 179 1.76 18.76 -3.41
CA PHE A 179 3.17 18.64 -3.02
C PHE A 179 4.10 18.70 -4.24
N THR A 180 5.38 18.98 -4.00
CA THR A 180 6.38 19.06 -5.07
C THR A 180 6.62 17.68 -5.68
N HIS A 181 6.61 17.61 -7.01
CA HIS A 181 6.73 16.36 -7.75
C HIS A 181 8.14 15.77 -7.73
N GLU A 182 9.17 16.60 -7.92
CA GLU A 182 10.55 16.13 -8.11
C GLU A 182 11.07 15.27 -6.95
N PRO A 183 10.87 15.65 -5.66
CA PRO A 183 11.31 14.80 -4.54
C PRO A 183 10.60 13.46 -4.48
N VAL A 184 9.33 13.38 -4.89
CA VAL A 184 8.56 12.13 -4.91
C VAL A 184 9.00 11.26 -6.08
N ARG A 185 9.17 11.84 -7.27
CA ARG A 185 9.69 11.18 -8.46
C ARG A 185 11.07 10.55 -8.20
N ALA A 186 11.95 11.28 -7.52
CA ALA A 186 13.30 10.79 -7.19
C ALA A 186 13.29 9.53 -6.29
N GLN A 187 12.20 9.25 -5.57
CA GLN A 187 12.07 8.07 -4.72
C GLN A 187 11.69 6.81 -5.50
N ALA A 188 10.94 6.95 -6.61
CA ALA A 188 10.21 5.86 -7.26
C ALA A 188 11.09 4.63 -7.58
N ALA A 189 12.20 4.85 -8.30
CA ALA A 189 13.11 3.76 -8.66
C ALA A 189 13.73 3.05 -7.44
N GLY A 190 14.07 3.82 -6.40
CA GLY A 190 14.63 3.27 -5.16
C GLY A 190 13.62 2.47 -4.34
N VAL A 191 12.35 2.88 -4.34
CA VAL A 191 11.24 2.16 -3.70
C VAL A 191 11.01 0.83 -4.39
N LEU A 192 10.88 0.82 -5.72
CA LEU A 192 10.63 -0.40 -6.48
C LEU A 192 11.76 -1.41 -6.31
N ALA A 193 13.01 -0.99 -6.53
CA ALA A 193 14.17 -1.88 -6.40
C ALA A 193 14.26 -2.49 -5.00
N ARG A 194 13.95 -1.72 -3.96
CA ARG A 194 13.95 -2.18 -2.57
C ARG A 194 12.83 -3.18 -2.29
N ALA A 195 11.60 -2.87 -2.71
CA ALA A 195 10.45 -3.75 -2.53
C ALA A 195 10.64 -5.08 -3.29
N GLU A 196 11.10 -5.03 -4.54
CA GLU A 196 11.41 -6.21 -5.36
C GLU A 196 12.51 -7.07 -4.73
N ALA A 197 13.58 -6.46 -4.23
CA ALA A 197 14.64 -7.19 -3.55
C ALA A 197 14.15 -7.89 -2.27
N LEU A 198 13.26 -7.22 -1.52
CA LEU A 198 12.65 -7.76 -0.31
C LEU A 198 11.72 -8.93 -0.64
N ILE A 199 10.83 -8.77 -1.62
CA ILE A 199 9.96 -9.84 -2.12
C ILE A 199 10.79 -11.03 -2.60
N ALA A 200 11.83 -10.80 -3.40
CA ALA A 200 12.69 -11.86 -3.90
C ALA A 200 13.42 -12.60 -2.76
N ARG A 201 13.82 -11.89 -1.69
CA ARG A 201 14.40 -12.52 -0.50
C ARG A 201 13.36 -13.39 0.23
N LEU A 202 12.17 -12.86 0.49
CA LEU A 202 11.09 -13.60 1.16
C LEU A 202 10.69 -14.83 0.34
N ALA A 203 10.55 -14.68 -0.98
CA ALA A 203 10.23 -15.79 -1.87
C ALA A 203 11.29 -16.90 -1.85
N ARG A 204 12.58 -16.54 -1.80
CA ARG A 204 13.66 -17.53 -1.62
C ARG A 204 13.61 -18.22 -0.26
N GLU A 205 13.32 -17.47 0.81
CA GLU A 205 13.23 -18.00 2.17
C GLU A 205 12.12 -19.05 2.31
N PHE A 206 10.98 -18.82 1.66
CA PHE A 206 9.81 -19.70 1.76
C PHE A 206 9.66 -20.67 0.58
N GLY A 207 10.53 -20.58 -0.43
CA GLY A 207 10.47 -21.41 -1.63
C GLY A 207 9.31 -21.07 -2.58
N GLN A 208 8.58 -19.98 -2.33
CA GLN A 208 7.42 -19.56 -3.09
C GLN A 208 7.19 -18.05 -2.97
N ASP A 209 6.74 -17.42 -4.05
CA ASP A 209 6.28 -16.03 -4.05
C ASP A 209 4.79 -15.95 -3.63
N TYR A 210 4.51 -15.16 -2.59
CA TYR A 210 3.16 -14.91 -2.07
C TYR A 210 2.68 -13.46 -2.31
N TRP A 211 3.53 -12.57 -2.83
CA TRP A 211 3.29 -11.12 -2.83
C TRP A 211 3.01 -10.54 -4.23
N THR A 212 3.44 -11.24 -5.29
CA THR A 212 3.37 -10.70 -6.67
C THR A 212 2.17 -11.18 -7.48
N SER A 213 1.74 -12.43 -7.30
CA SER A 213 0.67 -13.01 -8.12
C SER A 213 -0.71 -12.84 -7.49
N ARG A 214 -1.68 -12.47 -8.33
CA ARG A 214 -3.08 -12.86 -8.16
C ARG A 214 -3.16 -14.31 -8.63
N ASP A 215 -3.48 -15.24 -7.74
CA ASP A 215 -3.77 -16.62 -8.15
C ASP A 215 -4.93 -16.65 -9.16
#